data_AF-A0A382EIT9-F1
#
_entry.id   AF-A0A382EIT9-F1
#
_cell.length_a   1.000
_cell.length_b   1.000
_cell.length_c   1.000
_cell.angle_alpha   90.00
_cell.angle_beta   90.00
_cell.angle_gamma   90.00
#
_symmetry.space_group_name_H-M   'P 1'
#
loop_
_entity.id
_entity.type
_entity.pdbx_description
1 polymer ?
#
loop_
_entity_poly.entity_id
_entity_poly.type
_entity_poly.pdbx_seq_one_letter_code
_entity_poly.pdbx_strand_id
1 'polypeptide(L)'
;NQLEKTMEEMTRFGSLGMEGGLSAERPVLIDRFLEDATEVDVDAVRDHEGDVLIGAVMEHVEEAGIHSGDSACVIPPPNLKEEVVELIESHTRRIAEALDVKGLINVQYAVKDDEVYVIEANPRASRTVPFVAKATGIPLAKIASRVMMRATLKELREEGLLQEAVKGDHVSVKEAVLPFNRFPEADPVLGPEMRSTGEVMGIDLTPGLAFAKSQIAAGGALPTEGTVFMSLADRDKSSGLEAAKGFLRLGLEIVATGGTADYLEGNGVNVADRVAKIGEEGTDAVRLIRSGKIQLVVNSPRGRGPRADGDHIRGAAAAEGIPLLTTAAAALAAVKGLTDWNKYPLSVRTLQEYHLGVFKSEVSENG
;
A
#
# COMPACT_ATOMS: atom_id res chain seq x y z
N ASN A 1 29.04 17.08 0.23
CA ASN A 1 28.13 17.41 1.34
C ASN A 1 26.69 17.31 0.80
N GLN A 2 26.00 16.19 1.05
CA GLN A 2 24.66 15.93 0.48
C GLN A 2 23.61 16.91 1.03
N LEU A 3 23.76 17.31 2.29
CA LEU A 3 22.90 18.28 2.97
C LEU A 3 22.98 19.67 2.31
N GLU A 4 24.19 20.18 2.04
CA GLU A 4 24.38 21.47 1.34
C GLU A 4 23.73 21.45 -0.05
N LYS A 5 23.91 20.36 -0.80
CA LYS A 5 23.29 20.21 -2.13
C LYS A 5 21.77 20.17 -2.05
N THR A 6 21.20 19.45 -1.07
CA THR A 6 19.75 19.43 -0.84
C THR A 6 19.23 20.81 -0.43
N MET A 7 19.94 21.54 0.45
CA MET A 7 19.56 22.91 0.84
C MET A 7 19.62 23.88 -0.33
N GLU A 8 20.62 23.78 -1.21
CA GLU A 8 20.69 24.57 -2.45
C GLU A 8 19.53 24.25 -3.41
N GLU A 9 19.18 22.98 -3.57
CA GLU A 9 18.04 22.54 -4.38
C GLU A 9 16.69 23.04 -3.81
N MET A 10 16.48 22.93 -2.49
CA MET A 10 15.29 23.42 -1.80
C MET A 10 15.15 24.95 -1.88
N THR A 11 16.27 25.67 -1.83
CA THR A 11 16.29 27.14 -2.01
C THR A 11 15.91 27.54 -3.43
N ARG A 12 16.30 26.75 -4.45
CA ARG A 12 15.94 27.00 -5.86
C ARG A 12 14.50 26.66 -6.20
N PHE A 13 13.91 25.65 -5.57
CA PHE A 13 12.56 25.17 -5.93
C PHE A 13 11.41 26.02 -5.39
N GLY A 14 11.67 27.07 -4.61
CA GLY A 14 10.63 28.00 -4.12
C GLY A 14 9.58 27.37 -3.19
N SER A 15 9.70 26.07 -2.85
CA SER A 15 8.71 25.32 -2.07
C SER A 15 8.56 25.87 -0.66
N LEU A 16 9.66 26.37 -0.07
CA LEU A 16 9.65 27.04 1.24
C LEU A 16 8.79 28.32 1.26
N GLY A 17 8.55 28.94 0.10
CA GLY A 17 7.71 30.13 -0.04
C GLY A 17 6.21 29.82 -0.10
N MET A 18 5.81 28.62 -0.55
CA MET A 18 4.39 28.26 -0.69
C MET A 18 3.71 27.95 0.64
N GLU A 19 4.46 27.54 1.67
CA GLU A 19 3.93 27.17 3.00
C GLU A 19 3.99 28.29 4.05
N GLY A 20 4.27 29.53 3.62
CA GLY A 20 4.30 30.71 4.50
C GLY A 20 5.68 31.03 5.10
N GLY A 21 6.76 30.44 4.56
CA GLY A 21 8.14 30.73 4.96
C GLY A 21 8.63 29.93 6.16
N LEU A 22 9.96 29.93 6.33
CA LEU A 22 10.63 29.32 7.48
C LEU A 22 10.43 30.21 8.72
N SER A 23 9.83 29.65 9.78
CA SER A 23 9.81 30.28 11.11
C SER A 23 10.38 29.32 12.14
N ALA A 24 10.82 29.84 13.29
CA ALA A 24 11.24 29.01 14.43
C ALA A 24 10.11 28.09 14.93
N GLU A 25 8.85 28.41 14.61
CA GLU A 25 7.67 27.62 14.97
C GLU A 25 7.32 26.55 13.91
N ARG A 26 7.95 26.58 12.72
CA ARG A 26 7.75 25.62 11.62
C ARG A 26 9.10 25.20 11.03
N PRO A 27 9.88 24.39 11.76
CA PRO A 27 11.16 23.91 11.25
C PRO A 27 10.94 22.97 10.07
N VAL A 28 11.89 22.98 9.12
CA VAL A 28 12.00 21.93 8.12
C VAL A 28 12.69 20.73 8.76
N LEU A 29 12.04 19.58 8.70
CA LEU A 29 12.59 18.32 9.16
C LEU A 29 13.45 17.70 8.05
N ILE A 30 14.60 17.15 8.44
CA ILE A 30 15.52 16.46 7.54
C ILE A 30 15.77 15.09 8.14
N ASP A 31 15.20 14.08 7.50
CA ASP A 31 15.22 12.70 7.97
C ASP A 31 15.96 11.79 6.99
N ARG A 32 16.52 10.71 7.54
CA ARG A 32 17.14 9.67 6.72
C ARG A 32 16.04 8.80 6.11
N PHE A 33 16.03 8.69 4.79
CA PHE A 33 15.14 7.76 4.10
C PHE A 33 15.49 6.31 4.41
N LEU A 34 14.50 5.52 4.84
CA LEU A 34 14.61 4.11 5.14
C LEU A 34 14.20 3.29 3.91
N GLU A 35 15.17 3.00 3.03
CA GLU A 35 14.96 2.16 1.84
C GLU A 35 14.53 0.74 2.24
N ASP A 36 13.64 0.12 1.44
CA ASP A 36 13.14 -1.26 1.64
C ASP A 36 12.45 -1.50 3.01
N ALA A 37 11.93 -0.45 3.64
CA ALA A 37 11.20 -0.57 4.90
C ALA A 37 9.69 -0.74 4.64
N THR A 38 9.04 -1.60 5.43
CA THR A 38 7.57 -1.75 5.41
C THR A 38 6.94 -0.63 6.22
N GLU A 39 6.05 0.15 5.61
CA GLU A 39 5.28 1.17 6.33
C GLU A 39 4.10 0.52 7.07
N VAL A 40 3.82 1.00 8.28
CA VAL A 40 2.77 0.48 9.14
C VAL A 40 1.97 1.61 9.76
N ASP A 41 0.65 1.54 9.66
CA ASP A 41 -0.27 2.44 10.34
C ASP A 41 -0.91 1.74 11.55
N VAL A 42 -1.12 2.49 12.63
CA VAL A 42 -1.87 2.01 13.80
C VAL A 42 -2.90 3.05 14.20
N ASP A 43 -4.18 2.67 14.19
CA ASP A 43 -5.25 3.48 14.78
C ASP A 43 -5.56 2.96 16.19
N ALA A 44 -5.63 3.85 17.17
CA ALA A 44 -5.93 3.53 18.55
C ALA A 44 -6.82 4.59 19.22
N VAL A 45 -7.47 4.22 20.32
CA VAL A 45 -8.26 5.11 21.18
C VAL A 45 -7.74 5.04 22.60
N ARG A 46 -7.46 6.18 23.23
CA ARG A 46 -7.10 6.26 24.65
C ARG A 46 -8.15 7.02 25.45
N ASP A 47 -8.54 6.49 26.61
CA ASP A 47 -9.48 7.16 27.51
C ASP A 47 -8.82 8.04 28.58
N HIS A 48 -9.65 8.61 29.46
CA HIS A 48 -9.16 9.50 30.50
C HIS A 48 -8.50 8.78 31.68
N GLU A 49 -8.77 7.49 31.90
CA GLU A 49 -8.13 6.66 32.93
C GLU A 49 -6.79 6.08 32.45
N GLY A 50 -6.54 6.15 31.14
CA GLY A 50 -5.30 5.73 30.52
C GLY A 50 -5.38 4.37 29.83
N ASP A 51 -6.57 3.74 29.77
CA ASP A 51 -6.75 2.53 28.96
C ASP A 51 -6.64 2.88 27.48
N VAL A 52 -6.01 1.98 26.71
CA VAL A 52 -5.76 2.14 25.28
C VAL A 52 -6.36 0.95 24.54
N LEU A 53 -7.27 1.23 23.62
CA LEU A 53 -7.76 0.28 22.64
C LEU A 53 -6.93 0.41 21.37
N ILE A 54 -6.19 -0.63 20.99
CA ILE A 54 -5.64 -0.73 19.63
C ILE A 54 -6.80 -1.12 18.72
N GLY A 55 -7.05 -0.31 17.69
CA GLY A 55 -8.06 -0.56 16.69
C GLY A 55 -7.58 -1.63 15.72
N ALA A 56 -6.50 -1.35 14.99
CA ALA A 56 -5.79 -2.31 14.17
C ALA A 56 -4.37 -1.82 13.85
N VAL A 57 -3.48 -2.77 13.60
CA VAL A 57 -2.19 -2.57 12.94
C VAL A 57 -2.38 -2.89 11.45
N MET A 58 -1.96 -1.97 10.58
CA MET A 58 -2.15 -2.03 9.13
C MET A 58 -0.78 -2.07 8.45
N GLU A 59 -0.46 -3.16 7.76
CA GLU A 59 0.77 -3.27 6.97
C GLU A 59 0.53 -2.72 5.57
N HIS A 60 1.37 -1.80 5.10
CA HIS A 60 1.28 -1.30 3.73
C HIS A 60 1.86 -2.31 2.74
N VAL A 61 1.29 -2.34 1.53
CA VAL A 61 1.83 -3.14 0.42
C VAL A 61 3.03 -2.44 -0.19
N GLU A 62 2.91 -1.13 -0.42
CA GLU A 62 4.01 -0.26 -0.83
C GLU A 62 5.03 -0.06 0.30
N GLU A 63 6.28 0.17 -0.09
CA GLU A 63 7.37 0.50 0.85
C GLU A 63 7.25 1.92 1.41
N ALA A 64 7.88 2.15 2.56
CA ALA A 64 7.99 3.47 3.16
C ALA A 64 8.61 4.47 2.17
N GLY A 65 7.96 5.62 2.00
CA GLY A 65 8.31 6.62 0.98
C GLY A 65 7.25 6.83 -0.07
N ILE A 66 6.30 5.91 -0.17
CA ILE A 66 5.01 6.17 -0.79
C ILE A 66 4.03 6.57 0.31
N HIS A 67 3.35 7.68 0.12
CA HIS A 67 2.49 8.25 1.14
C HIS A 67 1.36 7.27 1.51
N SER A 68 1.15 7.02 2.80
CA SER A 68 0.11 6.14 3.38
C SER A 68 -1.29 6.23 2.77
N GLY A 69 -1.69 7.42 2.34
CA GLY A 69 -2.96 7.66 1.65
C GLY A 69 -3.08 6.97 0.29
N ASP A 70 -1.98 6.84 -0.45
CA ASP A 70 -1.91 6.25 -1.79
C ASP A 70 -1.46 4.78 -1.77
N SER A 71 -0.90 4.31 -0.65
CA SER A 71 -0.54 2.90 -0.46
C SER A 71 -1.78 2.03 -0.24
N ALA A 72 -1.76 0.82 -0.76
CA ALA A 72 -2.64 -0.24 -0.29
C ALA A 72 -2.18 -0.69 1.10
N CYS A 73 -3.12 -1.13 1.95
CA CYS A 73 -2.76 -1.64 3.27
C CYS A 73 -3.67 -2.80 3.71
N VAL A 74 -3.17 -3.64 4.60
CA VAL A 74 -3.74 -4.95 4.93
C VAL A 74 -3.96 -5.08 6.44
N ILE A 75 -5.14 -5.58 6.81
CA ILE A 75 -5.50 -5.98 8.18
C ILE A 75 -5.95 -7.45 8.16
N PRO A 76 -5.38 -8.33 9.00
CA PRO A 76 -4.18 -8.13 9.81
C PRO A 76 -2.89 -8.05 8.94
N PRO A 77 -1.75 -7.61 9.50
CA PRO A 77 -0.44 -7.63 8.83
C PRO A 77 -0.07 -9.03 8.31
N PRO A 78 0.09 -9.25 6.99
CA PRO A 78 0.34 -10.58 6.44
C PRO A 78 1.81 -11.02 6.50
N ASN A 79 2.79 -10.10 6.60
CA ASN A 79 4.21 -10.43 6.53
C ASN A 79 5.00 -10.01 7.80
N LEU A 80 4.45 -9.17 8.68
CA LEU A 80 5.08 -8.85 9.95
C LEU A 80 5.02 -10.03 10.94
N LYS A 81 6.10 -10.22 11.70
CA LYS A 81 6.12 -11.18 12.81
C LYS A 81 5.26 -10.69 13.97
N GLU A 82 4.66 -11.62 14.71
CA GLU A 82 3.84 -11.31 15.89
C GLU A 82 4.59 -10.43 16.90
N GLU A 83 5.86 -10.74 17.18
CA GLU A 83 6.70 -9.97 18.11
C GLU A 83 6.90 -8.50 17.67
N VAL A 84 6.93 -8.24 16.36
CA VAL A 84 7.03 -6.89 15.79
C VAL A 84 5.69 -6.16 15.93
N VAL A 85 4.57 -6.85 15.71
CA VAL A 85 3.22 -6.30 15.91
C VAL A 85 3.01 -5.92 17.38
N GLU A 86 3.37 -6.81 18.32
CA GLU A 86 3.32 -6.53 19.76
C GLU A 86 4.19 -5.33 20.16
N LEU A 87 5.37 -5.20 19.57
CA LEU A 87 6.26 -4.06 19.80
C LEU A 87 5.64 -2.74 19.30
N ILE A 88 5.03 -2.75 18.11
CA ILE A 88 4.31 -1.62 17.52
C ILE A 88 3.13 -1.19 18.39
N GLU A 89 2.35 -2.16 18.90
CA GLU A 89 1.25 -1.86 19.83
C GLU A 89 1.77 -1.25 21.13
N SER A 90 2.86 -1.80 21.69
CA SER A 90 3.50 -1.28 22.90
C SER A 90 3.99 0.16 22.71
N HIS A 91 4.63 0.47 21.57
CA HIS A 91 5.04 1.83 21.22
C HIS A 91 3.84 2.76 21.10
N THR A 92 2.76 2.31 20.46
CA THR A 92 1.54 3.10 20.28
C THR A 92 0.91 3.46 21.63
N ARG A 93 0.85 2.51 22.57
CA ARG A 93 0.34 2.76 23.93
C ARG A 93 1.17 3.80 24.67
N ARG A 94 2.50 3.68 24.61
CA ARG A 94 3.44 4.63 25.26
C ARG A 94 3.35 6.03 24.65
N ILE A 95 3.21 6.13 23.34
CA ILE A 95 3.04 7.41 22.63
C ILE A 95 1.69 8.05 23.02
N ALA A 96 0.61 7.28 23.01
CA ALA A 96 -0.71 7.77 23.41
C ALA A 96 -0.74 8.26 24.86
N GLU A 97 -0.02 7.59 25.77
CA GLU A 97 0.16 8.01 27.15
C GLU A 97 0.98 9.30 27.25
N ALA A 98 2.16 9.34 26.61
CA ALA A 98 3.07 10.48 26.67
C ALA A 98 2.47 11.77 26.10
N LEU A 99 1.59 11.66 25.09
CA LEU A 99 0.87 12.77 24.49
C LEU A 99 -0.46 13.11 25.21
N ASP A 100 -0.79 12.39 26.29
CA ASP A 100 -2.07 12.45 27.01
C ASP A 100 -3.31 12.45 26.10
N VAL A 101 -3.32 11.55 25.12
CA VAL A 101 -4.43 11.43 24.16
C VAL A 101 -5.74 11.14 24.89
N LYS A 102 -6.82 11.84 24.49
CA LYS A 102 -8.21 11.60 24.91
C LYS A 102 -9.09 11.45 23.66
N GLY A 103 -9.27 10.22 23.21
CA GLY A 103 -9.91 9.91 21.92
C GLY A 103 -8.94 9.20 20.97
N LEU A 104 -9.05 9.50 19.68
CA LEU A 104 -8.27 8.82 18.63
C LEU A 104 -6.83 9.32 18.53
N ILE A 105 -5.94 8.39 18.20
CA ILE A 105 -4.59 8.65 17.72
C ILE A 105 -4.28 7.68 16.58
N ASN A 106 -3.56 8.17 15.58
CA ASN A 106 -2.91 7.37 14.56
C ASN A 106 -1.40 7.49 14.72
N VAL A 107 -0.67 6.38 14.62
CA VAL A 107 0.80 6.39 14.64
C VAL A 107 1.31 5.62 13.43
N GLN A 108 2.24 6.25 12.70
CA GLN A 108 2.89 5.67 11.54
C GLN A 108 4.30 5.20 11.91
N TYR A 109 4.65 4.02 11.43
CA TYR A 109 5.94 3.37 11.65
C TYR A 109 6.56 2.93 10.34
N ALA A 110 7.88 2.78 10.35
CA ALA A 110 8.62 2.01 9.35
C ALA A 110 9.27 0.81 10.04
N VAL A 111 9.16 -0.37 9.44
CA VAL A 111 9.77 -1.61 9.92
C VAL A 111 10.84 -2.05 8.95
N LYS A 112 12.07 -2.23 9.44
CA LYS A 112 13.18 -2.73 8.64
C LYS A 112 14.02 -3.71 9.46
N ASP A 113 14.26 -4.90 8.93
CA ASP A 113 15.02 -5.96 9.60
C ASP A 113 14.50 -6.23 11.05
N ASP A 114 13.17 -6.25 11.21
CA ASP A 114 12.45 -6.34 12.49
C ASP A 114 12.64 -5.17 13.47
N GLU A 115 13.38 -4.12 13.10
CA GLU A 115 13.48 -2.87 13.87
C GLU A 115 12.33 -1.92 13.54
N VAL A 116 11.72 -1.34 14.58
CA VAL A 116 10.56 -0.45 14.48
C VAL A 116 10.99 1.00 14.66
N TYR A 117 10.74 1.83 13.64
CA TYR A 117 11.02 3.27 13.62
C TYR A 117 9.69 4.03 13.65
N VAL A 118 9.58 5.06 14.48
CA VAL A 118 8.41 5.96 14.50
C VAL A 118 8.59 7.03 13.44
N ILE A 119 7.60 7.20 12.55
CA ILE A 119 7.58 8.26 11.55
C ILE A 119 6.89 9.49 12.16
N GLU A 120 5.60 9.36 12.49
CA GLU A 120 4.81 10.44 13.07
C GLU A 120 3.65 9.92 13.94
N ALA A 121 3.14 10.79 14.81
CA ALA A 121 1.95 10.55 15.62
C ALA A 121 0.92 11.66 15.41
N ASN A 122 -0.29 11.27 15.03
CA ASN A 122 -1.42 12.13 14.75
C ASN A 122 -2.48 11.96 15.86
N PRO A 123 -2.51 12.80 16.92
CA PRO A 123 -3.48 12.70 18.02
C PRO A 123 -4.88 13.20 17.62
N ARG A 124 -5.43 12.58 16.58
CA ARG A 124 -6.73 12.86 15.96
C ARG A 124 -7.19 11.64 15.17
N ALA A 125 -8.41 11.69 14.64
CA ALA A 125 -8.85 10.71 13.66
C ALA A 125 -7.99 10.79 12.38
N SER A 126 -7.57 9.63 11.90
CA SER A 126 -6.94 9.43 10.58
C SER A 126 -8.01 9.09 9.53
N ARG A 127 -7.59 9.03 8.27
CA ARG A 127 -8.43 8.58 7.15
C ARG A 127 -8.74 7.08 7.20
N THR A 128 -7.93 6.28 7.91
CA THR A 128 -8.06 4.82 8.01
C THR A 128 -9.09 4.37 9.04
N VAL A 129 -9.53 5.23 9.96
CA VAL A 129 -10.52 4.89 11.00
C VAL A 129 -11.79 4.20 10.44
N PRO A 130 -12.41 4.65 9.34
CA PRO A 130 -13.53 3.95 8.73
C PRO A 130 -13.17 2.56 8.23
N PHE A 131 -12.04 2.40 7.54
CA PHE A 131 -11.55 1.11 7.07
C PHE A 131 -11.31 0.14 8.23
N VAL A 132 -10.61 0.58 9.28
CA VAL A 132 -10.38 -0.21 10.51
C VAL A 132 -11.71 -0.62 11.15
N ALA A 133 -12.67 0.29 11.25
CA ALA A 133 -13.98 -0.01 11.83
C ALA A 133 -14.76 -1.05 11.02
N LYS A 134 -14.61 -1.06 9.69
CA LYS A 134 -15.23 -2.07 8.82
C LYS A 134 -14.51 -3.41 8.89
N ALA A 135 -13.18 -3.41 8.92
CA ALA A 135 -12.37 -4.62 9.01
C ALA A 135 -12.58 -5.35 10.35
N THR A 136 -12.68 -4.61 11.45
CA THR A 136 -12.68 -5.17 12.83
C THR A 136 -14.06 -5.28 13.45
N GLY A 137 -15.08 -4.65 12.86
CA GLY A 137 -16.42 -4.52 13.47
C GLY A 137 -16.50 -3.51 14.61
N ILE A 138 -15.38 -2.89 15.01
CA ILE A 138 -15.33 -1.96 16.14
C ILE A 138 -15.64 -0.53 15.66
N PRO A 139 -16.69 0.14 16.17
CA PRO A 139 -17.05 1.48 15.73
C PRO A 139 -16.17 2.57 16.38
N LEU A 140 -14.88 2.59 16.03
CA LEU A 140 -13.84 3.44 16.65
C LEU A 140 -14.23 4.91 16.77
N ALA A 141 -14.82 5.50 15.73
CA ALA A 141 -15.27 6.90 15.78
C ALA A 141 -16.37 7.16 16.83
N LYS A 142 -17.29 6.20 17.03
CA LYS A 142 -18.34 6.30 18.07
C LYS A 142 -17.74 6.14 19.46
N ILE A 143 -16.85 5.16 19.62
CA ILE A 143 -16.13 4.91 20.88
C ILE A 143 -15.33 6.16 21.27
N ALA A 144 -14.51 6.67 20.37
CA ALA A 144 -13.71 7.87 20.60
C ALA A 144 -14.56 9.11 20.93
N SER A 145 -15.71 9.28 20.27
CA SER A 145 -16.65 10.36 20.59
C SER A 145 -17.19 10.25 22.03
N ARG A 146 -17.53 9.04 22.48
CA ARG A 146 -17.97 8.80 23.86
C ARG A 146 -16.84 9.02 24.86
N VAL A 147 -15.62 8.59 24.51
CA VAL A 147 -14.41 8.83 25.31
C VAL A 147 -14.14 10.33 25.49
N MET A 148 -14.23 11.12 24.42
CA MET A 148 -14.12 12.59 24.50
C MET A 148 -15.21 13.20 25.40
N MET A 149 -16.36 12.56 25.50
CA MET A 149 -17.47 12.91 26.41
C MET A 149 -17.35 12.30 27.81
N ARG A 150 -16.15 11.84 28.20
CA ARG A 150 -15.82 11.29 29.53
C ARG A 150 -16.32 9.87 29.83
N ALA A 151 -16.70 9.09 28.83
CA ALA A 151 -16.86 7.65 29.03
C ALA A 151 -15.48 6.96 29.06
N THR A 152 -15.34 5.91 29.87
CA THR A 152 -14.18 5.02 29.87
C THR A 152 -14.35 3.89 28.87
N LEU A 153 -13.26 3.31 28.37
CA LEU A 153 -13.34 2.10 27.54
C LEU A 153 -14.00 0.94 28.31
N LYS A 154 -13.84 0.90 29.63
CA LYS A 154 -14.52 -0.06 30.52
C LYS A 154 -16.05 0.10 30.48
N GLU A 155 -16.57 1.31 30.71
CA GLU A 155 -18.02 1.58 30.63
C GLU A 155 -18.56 1.23 29.24
N LEU A 156 -17.82 1.54 28.18
CA LEU A 156 -18.25 1.22 26.82
C LEU A 156 -18.29 -0.29 26.54
N ARG A 157 -17.44 -1.09 27.19
CA ARG A 157 -17.53 -2.56 27.17
C ARG A 157 -18.76 -3.05 27.92
N GLU A 158 -19.03 -2.49 29.10
CA GLU A 158 -20.20 -2.84 29.93
C GLU A 158 -21.53 -2.48 29.25
N GLU A 159 -21.59 -1.36 28.53
CA GLU A 159 -22.75 -0.93 27.73
C GLU A 159 -22.90 -1.72 26.40
N GLY A 160 -21.91 -2.53 26.03
CA GLY A 160 -21.90 -3.31 24.79
C GLY A 160 -21.59 -2.51 23.52
N LEU A 161 -21.14 -1.25 23.65
CA LEU A 161 -20.68 -0.44 22.50
C LEU A 161 -19.29 -0.87 22.02
N LEU A 162 -18.39 -1.18 22.95
CA LEU A 162 -17.08 -1.75 22.68
C LEU A 162 -17.15 -3.27 22.88
N GLN A 163 -17.32 -3.99 21.77
CA GLN A 163 -17.23 -5.45 21.73
C GLN A 163 -15.79 -5.88 21.42
N GLU A 164 -15.48 -7.16 21.66
CA GLU A 164 -14.21 -7.72 21.17
C GLU A 164 -14.14 -7.60 19.64
N ALA A 165 -12.93 -7.40 19.12
CA ALA A 165 -12.70 -7.44 17.68
C ALA A 165 -13.24 -8.76 17.10
N VAL A 166 -13.72 -8.70 15.87
CA VAL A 166 -14.24 -9.88 15.17
C VAL A 166 -13.21 -11.00 15.20
N LYS A 167 -13.62 -12.17 15.71
CA LYS A 167 -12.83 -13.40 15.70
C LYS A 167 -13.13 -14.15 14.41
N GLY A 168 -12.26 -14.02 13.41
CA GLY A 168 -12.37 -14.67 12.10
C GLY A 168 -11.03 -14.70 11.40
N ASP A 169 -10.96 -15.42 10.27
CA ASP A 169 -9.76 -15.56 9.45
C ASP A 169 -9.74 -14.57 8.26
N HIS A 170 -10.69 -13.62 8.22
CA HIS A 170 -10.79 -12.69 7.11
C HIS A 170 -9.65 -11.67 7.14
N VAL A 171 -9.21 -11.32 5.94
CA VAL A 171 -8.22 -10.30 5.63
C VAL A 171 -8.95 -9.20 4.88
N SER A 172 -8.67 -7.97 5.29
CA SER A 172 -9.20 -6.74 4.68
C SER A 172 -8.06 -5.97 4.06
N VAL A 173 -8.20 -5.61 2.78
CA VAL A 173 -7.24 -4.80 2.03
C VAL A 173 -7.90 -3.50 1.64
N LYS A 174 -7.30 -2.37 1.99
CA LYS A 174 -7.63 -1.05 1.45
C LYS A 174 -6.77 -0.82 0.21
N GLU A 175 -7.37 -0.34 -0.87
CA GLU A 175 -6.64 0.15 -2.05
C GLU A 175 -7.07 1.59 -2.38
N ALA A 176 -6.14 2.41 -2.85
CA ALA A 176 -6.35 3.79 -3.22
C ALA A 176 -6.95 3.93 -4.64
N VAL A 177 -7.84 4.91 -4.80
CA VAL A 177 -8.38 5.30 -6.12
C VAL A 177 -7.73 6.61 -6.56
N LEU A 178 -6.93 6.51 -7.62
CA LEU A 178 -6.08 7.59 -8.12
C LEU A 178 -6.74 8.29 -9.32
N PRO A 179 -6.72 9.63 -9.39
CA PRO A 179 -7.39 10.41 -10.44
C PRO A 179 -6.56 10.52 -11.73
N PHE A 180 -5.64 9.60 -12.00
CA PHE A 180 -4.68 9.72 -13.11
C PHE A 180 -5.35 9.84 -14.49
N ASN A 181 -6.49 9.19 -14.69
CA ASN A 181 -7.27 9.31 -15.91
C ASN A 181 -7.90 10.70 -16.13
N ARG A 182 -7.98 11.55 -15.08
CA ARG A 182 -8.48 12.92 -15.17
C ARG A 182 -7.39 13.93 -15.55
N PHE A 183 -6.13 13.58 -15.32
CA PHE A 183 -4.98 14.47 -15.53
C PHE A 183 -3.93 13.77 -16.40
N PRO A 184 -4.17 13.62 -17.70
CA PRO A 184 -3.31 12.83 -18.60
C PRO A 184 -1.90 13.42 -18.79
N GLU A 185 -1.70 14.68 -18.44
CA GLU A 185 -0.38 15.35 -18.47
C GLU A 185 0.42 15.12 -17.19
N ALA A 186 -0.21 14.58 -16.14
CA ALA A 186 0.46 14.26 -14.89
C ALA A 186 1.02 12.84 -14.92
N ASP A 187 2.28 12.69 -14.50
CA ASP A 187 2.92 11.39 -14.38
C ASP A 187 2.21 10.52 -13.32
N PRO A 188 1.66 9.34 -13.70
CA PRO A 188 0.95 8.46 -12.79
C PRO A 188 1.92 7.59 -11.98
N VAL A 189 2.70 8.26 -11.14
CA VAL A 189 3.68 7.65 -10.23
C VAL A 189 3.34 7.99 -8.78
N LEU A 190 3.57 7.01 -7.90
CA LEU A 190 3.43 7.16 -6.47
C LEU A 190 4.65 7.86 -5.86
N GLY A 191 4.47 8.51 -4.72
CA GLY A 191 5.54 9.21 -4.02
C GLY A 191 5.13 9.67 -2.63
N PRO A 192 5.93 10.52 -1.98
CA PRO A 192 5.71 10.94 -0.59
C PRO A 192 4.57 11.94 -0.40
N GLU A 193 3.94 12.40 -1.49
CA GLU A 193 2.77 13.27 -1.46
C GLU A 193 1.54 12.49 -1.92
N MET A 194 0.45 12.58 -1.17
CA MET A 194 -0.83 11.95 -1.49
C MET A 194 -1.48 12.55 -2.74
N ARG A 195 -1.96 11.70 -3.65
CA ARG A 195 -2.71 12.10 -4.86
C ARG A 195 -4.05 11.39 -5.02
N SER A 196 -4.31 10.35 -4.23
CA SER A 196 -5.57 9.62 -4.28
C SER A 196 -6.77 10.47 -3.83
N THR A 197 -7.93 10.20 -4.43
CA THR A 197 -9.18 10.92 -4.15
C THR A 197 -10.22 10.06 -3.43
N GLY A 198 -9.99 8.74 -3.37
CA GLY A 198 -10.88 7.79 -2.74
C GLY A 198 -10.15 6.49 -2.42
N GLU A 199 -10.89 5.55 -1.86
CA GLU A 199 -10.40 4.24 -1.46
C GLU A 199 -11.50 3.18 -1.63
N VAL A 200 -11.07 1.93 -1.79
CA VAL A 200 -11.94 0.75 -1.84
C VAL A 200 -11.43 -0.30 -0.86
N MET A 201 -12.30 -1.26 -0.53
CA MET A 201 -11.98 -2.33 0.42
C MET A 201 -12.27 -3.70 -0.21
N GLY A 202 -11.26 -4.55 -0.28
CA GLY A 202 -11.38 -5.97 -0.58
C GLY A 202 -11.39 -6.79 0.71
N ILE A 203 -12.31 -7.74 0.87
CA ILE A 203 -12.37 -8.65 2.02
C ILE A 203 -12.49 -10.08 1.53
N ASP A 204 -11.59 -10.95 2.00
CA ASP A 204 -11.67 -12.39 1.80
C ASP A 204 -10.88 -13.14 2.89
N LEU A 205 -10.77 -14.46 2.82
CA LEU A 205 -10.09 -15.28 3.81
C LEU A 205 -8.59 -15.45 3.55
N THR A 206 -8.10 -15.02 2.38
CA THR A 206 -6.67 -15.00 2.09
C THR A 206 -6.22 -13.59 1.72
N PRO A 207 -4.97 -13.20 2.05
CA PRO A 207 -4.43 -11.91 1.65
C PRO A 207 -4.46 -11.71 0.13
N GLY A 208 -4.19 -12.76 -0.65
CA GLY A 208 -4.23 -12.68 -2.11
C GLY A 208 -5.63 -12.40 -2.65
N LEU A 209 -6.67 -13.12 -2.23
CA LEU A 209 -8.03 -12.86 -2.68
C LEU A 209 -8.53 -11.48 -2.26
N ALA A 210 -8.22 -11.06 -1.03
CA ALA A 210 -8.59 -9.73 -0.54
C ALA A 210 -7.93 -8.63 -1.40
N PHE A 211 -6.65 -8.79 -1.77
CA PHE A 211 -5.94 -7.90 -2.68
C PHE A 211 -6.50 -7.94 -4.11
N ALA A 212 -6.79 -9.11 -4.66
CA ALA A 212 -7.41 -9.22 -5.98
C ALA A 212 -8.77 -8.49 -6.03
N LYS A 213 -9.58 -8.61 -4.98
CA LYS A 213 -10.84 -7.88 -4.82
C LYS A 213 -10.65 -6.37 -4.71
N SER A 214 -9.62 -5.90 -3.98
CA SER A 214 -9.34 -4.47 -3.90
C SER A 214 -8.95 -3.91 -5.27
N GLN A 215 -8.16 -4.63 -6.06
CA GLN A 215 -7.78 -4.20 -7.41
C GLN A 215 -8.97 -4.14 -8.37
N ILE A 216 -9.87 -5.14 -8.32
CA ILE A 216 -11.13 -5.13 -9.09
C ILE A 216 -11.97 -3.91 -8.71
N ALA A 217 -12.13 -3.66 -7.40
CA ALA A 217 -12.93 -2.54 -6.90
C ALA A 217 -12.34 -1.17 -7.26
N ALA A 218 -11.01 -1.06 -7.31
CA ALA A 218 -10.31 0.17 -7.71
C ALA A 218 -10.38 0.45 -9.22
N GLY A 219 -10.90 -0.51 -10.00
CA GLY A 219 -11.04 -0.40 -11.46
C GLY A 219 -9.84 -0.94 -12.24
N GLY A 220 -8.91 -1.64 -11.59
CA GLY A 220 -7.70 -2.21 -12.19
C GLY A 220 -7.62 -3.72 -11.99
N ALA A 221 -8.64 -4.47 -12.43
CA ALA A 221 -8.68 -5.92 -12.29
C ALA A 221 -7.41 -6.59 -12.85
N LEU A 222 -6.76 -7.44 -12.05
CA LEU A 222 -5.54 -8.14 -12.44
C LEU A 222 -5.83 -9.15 -13.56
N PRO A 223 -4.99 -9.23 -14.61
CA PRO A 223 -5.23 -10.17 -15.69
C PRO A 223 -4.85 -11.60 -15.32
N THR A 224 -5.68 -12.55 -15.72
CA THR A 224 -5.44 -13.99 -15.56
C THR A 224 -4.73 -14.63 -16.76
N GLU A 225 -4.65 -13.92 -17.88
CA GLU A 225 -3.99 -14.34 -19.12
C GLU A 225 -3.40 -13.13 -19.87
N GLY A 226 -2.52 -13.39 -20.83
CA GLY A 226 -1.87 -12.36 -21.64
C GLY A 226 -0.47 -11.98 -21.15
N THR A 227 -0.08 -10.73 -21.44
CA THR A 227 1.32 -10.30 -21.31
C THR A 227 1.51 -9.26 -20.21
N VAL A 228 2.54 -9.46 -19.39
CA VAL A 228 3.03 -8.51 -18.40
C VAL A 228 4.25 -7.79 -18.97
N PHE A 229 4.19 -6.46 -19.04
CA PHE A 229 5.36 -5.63 -19.33
C PHE A 229 6.09 -5.28 -18.03
N MET A 230 7.41 -5.52 -17.99
CA MET A 230 8.25 -5.19 -16.83
C MET A 230 9.39 -4.24 -17.20
N SER A 231 9.51 -3.13 -16.47
CA SER A 231 10.65 -2.24 -16.54
C SER A 231 11.01 -1.74 -15.15
N LEU A 232 12.09 -2.27 -14.60
CA LEU A 232 12.44 -2.14 -13.19
C LEU A 232 13.65 -1.23 -12.94
N ALA A 233 13.66 -0.60 -11.77
CA ALA A 233 14.84 0.04 -11.21
C ALA A 233 15.78 -1.04 -10.66
N ASP A 234 17.07 -0.73 -10.53
CA ASP A 234 18.05 -1.77 -10.14
C ASP A 234 17.80 -2.32 -8.73
N ARG A 235 17.32 -1.48 -7.80
CA ARG A 235 16.93 -1.89 -6.44
C ARG A 235 15.78 -2.92 -6.44
N ASP A 236 14.84 -2.77 -7.37
CA ASP A 236 13.62 -3.56 -7.47
C ASP A 236 13.82 -4.89 -8.23
N LYS A 237 14.98 -5.09 -8.86
CA LYS A 237 15.22 -6.27 -9.73
C LYS A 237 15.14 -7.59 -8.99
N SER A 238 15.59 -7.65 -7.74
CA SER A 238 15.53 -8.88 -6.93
C SER A 238 14.08 -9.29 -6.65
N SER A 239 13.29 -8.40 -6.07
CA SER A 239 11.86 -8.64 -5.79
C SER A 239 11.05 -8.81 -7.09
N GLY A 240 11.38 -8.04 -8.13
CA GLY A 240 10.77 -8.16 -9.45
C GLY A 240 11.07 -9.47 -10.15
N LEU A 241 12.23 -10.10 -9.91
CA LEU A 241 12.52 -11.44 -10.41
C LEU A 241 11.57 -12.48 -9.81
N GLU A 242 11.28 -12.39 -8.51
CA GLU A 242 10.33 -13.27 -7.84
C GLU A 242 8.90 -13.06 -8.35
N ALA A 243 8.51 -11.81 -8.61
CA ALA A 243 7.24 -11.50 -9.27
C ALA A 243 7.18 -12.08 -10.69
N ALA A 244 8.23 -11.91 -11.50
CA ALA A 244 8.29 -12.45 -12.87
C ALA A 244 8.14 -13.97 -12.91
N LYS A 245 8.86 -14.69 -12.03
CA LYS A 245 8.70 -16.15 -11.86
C LYS A 245 7.26 -16.51 -11.47
N GLY A 246 6.63 -15.70 -10.61
CA GLY A 246 5.24 -15.84 -10.21
C GLY A 246 4.27 -15.74 -11.39
N PHE A 247 4.36 -14.67 -12.17
CA PHE A 247 3.54 -14.47 -13.36
C PHE A 247 3.71 -15.61 -14.38
N LEU A 248 4.95 -16.06 -14.64
CA LEU A 248 5.20 -17.21 -15.54
C LEU A 248 4.53 -18.51 -15.03
N ARG A 249 4.56 -18.78 -13.72
CA ARG A 249 3.87 -19.95 -13.13
C ARG A 249 2.35 -19.88 -13.30
N LEU A 250 1.80 -18.67 -13.39
CA LEU A 250 0.39 -18.42 -13.65
C LEU A 250 0.04 -18.45 -15.14
N GLY A 251 1.01 -18.69 -16.03
CA GLY A 251 0.81 -18.78 -17.47
C GLY A 251 0.80 -17.43 -18.20
N LEU A 252 1.17 -16.34 -17.52
CA LEU A 252 1.34 -15.03 -18.15
C LEU A 252 2.69 -14.94 -18.86
N GLU A 253 2.75 -14.25 -19.99
CA GLU A 253 4.00 -13.97 -20.70
C GLU A 253 4.68 -12.71 -20.15
N ILE A 254 6.01 -12.67 -20.19
CA ILE A 254 6.80 -11.52 -19.72
C ILE A 254 7.49 -10.88 -20.92
N VAL A 255 7.31 -9.57 -21.09
CA VAL A 255 8.15 -8.74 -21.98
C VAL A 255 8.81 -7.65 -21.14
N ALA A 256 10.05 -7.28 -21.45
CA ALA A 256 10.80 -6.37 -20.59
C ALA A 256 11.75 -5.44 -21.34
N THR A 257 12.08 -4.30 -20.74
CA THR A 257 13.13 -3.42 -21.26
C THR A 257 14.51 -4.09 -21.12
N GLY A 258 15.46 -3.77 -21.99
CA GLY A 258 16.74 -4.49 -22.10
C GLY A 258 17.45 -4.76 -20.76
N GLY A 259 17.62 -3.74 -19.91
CA GLY A 259 18.30 -3.91 -18.62
C GLY A 259 17.51 -4.71 -17.58
N THR A 260 16.18 -4.80 -17.70
CA THR A 260 15.35 -5.71 -16.90
C THR A 260 15.39 -7.11 -17.50
N ALA A 261 15.30 -7.25 -18.83
CA ALA A 261 15.40 -8.52 -19.53
C ALA A 261 16.73 -9.24 -19.26
N ASP A 262 17.86 -8.52 -19.35
CA ASP A 262 19.19 -9.07 -19.05
C ASP A 262 19.28 -9.67 -17.65
N TYR A 263 18.71 -8.98 -16.66
CA TYR A 263 18.70 -9.45 -15.27
C TYR A 263 17.80 -10.69 -15.10
N LEU A 264 16.61 -10.68 -15.71
CA LEU A 264 15.67 -11.79 -15.64
C LEU A 264 16.22 -13.05 -16.33
N GLU A 265 16.69 -12.93 -17.56
CA GLU A 265 17.28 -14.02 -18.34
C GLU A 265 18.53 -14.58 -17.66
N GLY A 266 19.39 -13.71 -17.12
CA GLY A 266 20.57 -14.12 -16.34
C GLY A 266 20.22 -14.94 -15.08
N ASN A 267 18.98 -14.87 -14.61
CA ASN A 267 18.44 -15.64 -13.48
C ASN A 267 17.43 -16.72 -13.91
N GLY A 268 17.44 -17.12 -15.18
CA GLY A 268 16.64 -18.24 -15.70
C GLY A 268 15.16 -17.94 -15.95
N VAL A 269 14.76 -16.66 -16.01
CA VAL A 269 13.40 -16.26 -16.41
C VAL A 269 13.36 -16.03 -17.92
N ASN A 270 12.44 -16.71 -18.60
CA ASN A 270 12.22 -16.52 -20.04
C ASN A 270 11.47 -15.21 -20.29
N VAL A 271 12.08 -14.30 -21.04
CA VAL A 271 11.47 -13.05 -21.51
C VAL A 271 11.06 -13.26 -22.97
N ALA A 272 9.76 -13.19 -23.25
CA ALA A 272 9.20 -13.48 -24.56
C ALA A 272 9.66 -12.48 -25.63
N ASP A 273 9.82 -11.20 -25.25
CA ASP A 273 10.31 -10.16 -26.13
C ASP A 273 11.03 -9.04 -25.36
N ARG A 274 12.02 -8.44 -26.01
CA ARG A 274 12.81 -7.31 -25.49
C ARG A 274 12.24 -6.01 -26.05
N VAL A 275 11.75 -5.17 -25.16
CA VAL A 275 11.07 -3.92 -25.51
C VAL A 275 12.08 -2.78 -25.63
N ALA A 276 12.08 -2.10 -26.76
CA ALA A 276 12.96 -0.96 -27.03
C ALA A 276 12.57 0.24 -26.16
N LYS A 277 13.54 1.11 -25.88
CA LYS A 277 13.24 2.42 -25.28
C LYS A 277 12.56 3.33 -26.28
N ILE A 278 11.90 4.37 -25.77
CA ILE A 278 11.22 5.34 -26.63
C ILE A 278 12.27 6.09 -27.46
N GLY A 279 12.12 6.04 -28.78
CA GLY A 279 13.05 6.66 -29.72
C GLY A 279 14.24 5.80 -30.15
N GLU A 280 14.37 4.57 -29.63
CA GLU A 280 15.28 3.55 -30.17
C GLU A 280 14.62 2.76 -31.31
N GLU A 281 15.43 2.09 -32.13
CA GLU A 281 14.94 1.22 -33.20
C GLU A 281 14.28 -0.03 -32.61
N GLY A 282 13.01 -0.30 -32.95
CA GLY A 282 12.24 -1.44 -32.44
C GLY A 282 10.81 -1.08 -32.04
N THR A 283 10.15 -1.99 -31.32
CA THR A 283 8.82 -1.74 -30.74
C THR A 283 8.98 -1.28 -29.29
N ASP A 284 8.53 -0.06 -29.01
CA ASP A 284 8.52 0.50 -27.66
C ASP A 284 7.29 0.06 -26.85
N ALA A 285 7.36 0.23 -25.53
CA ALA A 285 6.31 -0.18 -24.59
C ALA A 285 4.99 0.56 -24.84
N VAL A 286 5.03 1.84 -25.21
CA VAL A 286 3.83 2.65 -25.45
C VAL A 286 3.03 2.10 -26.63
N ARG A 287 3.71 1.67 -27.70
CA ARG A 287 3.08 0.99 -28.84
C ARG A 287 2.47 -0.34 -28.45
N LEU A 288 3.17 -1.14 -27.64
CA LEU A 288 2.64 -2.44 -27.17
C LEU A 288 1.37 -2.27 -26.34
N ILE A 289 1.38 -1.33 -25.40
CA ILE A 289 0.23 -0.96 -24.56
C ILE A 289 -0.96 -0.55 -25.44
N ARG A 290 -0.77 0.44 -26.33
CA ARG A 290 -1.84 0.93 -27.23
C ARG A 290 -2.35 -0.10 -28.23
N SER A 291 -1.54 -1.11 -28.54
CA SER A 291 -1.94 -2.21 -29.42
C SER A 291 -2.78 -3.29 -28.72
N GLY A 292 -2.95 -3.20 -27.40
CA GLY A 292 -3.64 -4.21 -26.59
C GLY A 292 -2.82 -5.47 -26.34
N LYS A 293 -1.51 -5.45 -26.61
CA LYS A 293 -0.62 -6.61 -26.38
C LYS A 293 -0.20 -6.77 -24.92
N ILE A 294 -0.38 -5.75 -24.09
CA ILE A 294 -0.02 -5.73 -22.67
C ILE A 294 -1.29 -5.66 -21.84
N GLN A 295 -1.38 -6.55 -20.84
CA GLN A 295 -2.52 -6.64 -19.92
C GLN A 295 -2.16 -6.17 -18.51
N LEU A 296 -0.88 -6.09 -18.18
CA LEU A 296 -0.37 -5.58 -16.90
C LEU A 296 0.96 -4.85 -17.11
N VAL A 297 1.11 -3.70 -16.46
CA VAL A 297 2.36 -2.94 -16.46
C VAL A 297 2.97 -2.94 -15.07
N VAL A 298 4.20 -3.43 -14.96
CA VAL A 298 5.04 -3.29 -13.77
C VAL A 298 6.19 -2.33 -14.10
N ASN A 299 6.10 -1.11 -13.58
CA ASN A 299 7.10 -0.08 -13.83
C ASN A 299 7.54 0.62 -12.55
N SER A 300 8.63 0.14 -11.95
CA SER A 300 9.22 0.80 -10.78
C SER A 300 10.12 1.97 -11.21
N PRO A 301 9.83 3.21 -10.77
CA PRO A 301 10.58 4.38 -11.20
C PRO A 301 12.01 4.37 -10.65
N ARG A 302 12.97 4.73 -11.51
CA ARG A 302 14.29 5.19 -11.08
C ARG A 302 14.09 6.55 -10.39
N GLY A 303 14.85 6.88 -9.34
CA GLY A 303 14.67 8.12 -8.57
C GLY A 303 14.66 9.41 -9.42
N ARG A 304 14.41 10.58 -8.80
CA ARG A 304 14.23 11.87 -9.51
C ARG A 304 15.36 12.14 -10.52
N GLY A 305 15.01 12.24 -11.81
CA GLY A 305 15.96 12.60 -12.87
C GLY A 305 15.27 12.86 -14.22
N PRO A 306 15.88 13.64 -15.14
CA PRO A 306 15.20 14.27 -16.27
C PRO A 306 14.87 13.37 -17.47
N ARG A 307 15.16 12.06 -17.41
CA ARG A 307 14.96 11.14 -18.52
C ARG A 307 14.70 9.72 -18.02
N ALA A 308 13.43 9.34 -18.01
CA ALA A 308 13.04 7.95 -18.03
C ALA A 308 11.72 7.86 -18.79
N ASP A 309 11.69 7.05 -19.85
CA ASP A 309 10.49 6.70 -20.62
C ASP A 309 9.29 6.25 -19.76
N GLY A 310 9.55 5.92 -18.49
CA GLY A 310 8.58 5.51 -17.49
C GLY A 310 7.35 6.42 -17.42
N ASP A 311 7.50 7.75 -17.49
CA ASP A 311 6.34 8.66 -17.48
C ASP A 311 5.39 8.36 -18.65
N HIS A 312 5.92 8.24 -19.87
CA HIS A 312 5.12 7.91 -21.05
C HIS A 312 4.52 6.50 -20.99
N ILE A 313 5.25 5.54 -20.43
CA ILE A 313 4.76 4.16 -20.24
C ILE A 313 3.57 4.15 -19.27
N ARG A 314 3.73 4.79 -18.11
CA ARG A 314 2.70 4.87 -17.08
C ARG A 314 1.50 5.66 -17.58
N GLY A 315 1.72 6.79 -18.23
CA GLY A 315 0.67 7.58 -18.87
C GLY A 315 -0.11 6.79 -19.92
N ALA A 316 0.57 5.98 -20.74
CA ALA A 316 -0.10 5.10 -21.69
C ALA A 316 -0.92 4.00 -20.99
N ALA A 317 -0.38 3.36 -19.95
CA ALA A 317 -1.11 2.34 -19.19
C ALA A 317 -2.39 2.92 -18.56
N ALA A 318 -2.28 4.09 -17.90
CA ALA A 318 -3.41 4.78 -17.30
C ALA A 318 -4.46 5.20 -18.34
N ALA A 319 -4.03 5.67 -19.52
CA ALA A 319 -4.94 6.07 -20.59
C ALA A 319 -5.74 4.90 -21.19
N GLU A 320 -5.11 3.72 -21.31
CA GLU A 320 -5.75 2.50 -21.83
C GLU A 320 -6.49 1.70 -20.73
N GLY A 321 -6.46 2.16 -19.47
CA GLY A 321 -7.08 1.45 -18.35
C GLY A 321 -6.40 0.11 -18.02
N ILE A 322 -5.12 -0.02 -18.35
CA ILE A 322 -4.32 -1.21 -18.02
C ILE A 322 -3.82 -1.08 -16.57
N PRO A 323 -3.99 -2.12 -15.73
CA PRO A 323 -3.47 -2.13 -14.37
C PRO A 323 -1.98 -1.78 -14.34
N LEU A 324 -1.62 -0.84 -13.46
CA LEU A 324 -0.28 -0.27 -13.35
C LEU A 324 0.25 -0.46 -11.92
N LEU A 325 1.33 -1.21 -11.78
CA LEU A 325 2.02 -1.45 -10.51
C LEU A 325 3.37 -0.71 -10.56
N THR A 326 3.57 0.23 -9.63
CA THR A 326 4.76 1.08 -9.61
C THR A 326 5.82 0.67 -8.60
N THR A 327 5.60 -0.46 -7.89
CA THR A 327 6.55 -1.04 -6.94
C THR A 327 6.70 -2.54 -7.17
N ALA A 328 7.85 -3.11 -6.80
CA ALA A 328 8.03 -4.56 -6.83
C ALA A 328 7.14 -5.27 -5.79
N ALA A 329 6.88 -4.63 -4.64
CA ALA A 329 6.01 -5.16 -3.60
C ALA A 329 4.56 -5.32 -4.09
N ALA A 330 4.02 -4.33 -4.81
CA ALA A 330 2.71 -4.43 -5.45
C ALA A 330 2.67 -5.54 -6.52
N ALA A 331 3.76 -5.74 -7.28
CA ALA A 331 3.86 -6.85 -8.23
C ALA A 331 3.83 -8.22 -7.54
N LEU A 332 4.49 -8.37 -6.38
CA LEU A 332 4.42 -9.58 -5.58
C LEU A 332 3.02 -9.80 -4.98
N ALA A 333 2.36 -8.74 -4.51
CA ALA A 333 0.98 -8.81 -4.03
C ALA A 333 0.02 -9.23 -5.15
N ALA A 334 0.22 -8.72 -6.39
CA ALA A 334 -0.56 -9.14 -7.55
C ALA A 334 -0.35 -10.62 -7.90
N VAL A 335 0.88 -11.13 -7.85
CA VAL A 335 1.16 -12.57 -8.02
C VAL A 335 0.45 -13.40 -6.95
N LYS A 336 0.53 -13.01 -5.67
CA LYS A 336 -0.19 -13.69 -4.58
C LYS A 336 -1.70 -13.68 -4.83
N GLY A 337 -2.24 -12.55 -5.27
CA GLY A 337 -3.66 -12.40 -5.60
C GLY A 337 -4.13 -13.30 -6.72
N LEU A 338 -3.40 -13.34 -7.84
CA LEU A 338 -3.70 -14.23 -8.95
C LEU A 338 -3.52 -15.71 -8.59
N THR A 339 -2.52 -16.04 -7.76
CA THR A 339 -2.29 -17.42 -7.28
C THR A 339 -3.47 -17.90 -6.43
N ASP A 340 -3.91 -17.09 -5.47
CA ASP A 340 -5.05 -17.45 -4.64
C ASP A 340 -6.35 -17.48 -5.46
N TRP A 341 -6.55 -16.56 -6.40
CA TRP A 341 -7.73 -16.55 -7.27
C TRP A 341 -7.77 -17.77 -8.21
N ASN A 342 -6.63 -18.27 -8.67
CA ASN A 342 -6.59 -19.53 -9.43
C ASN A 342 -6.98 -20.74 -8.57
N LYS A 343 -6.67 -20.70 -7.27
CA LYS A 343 -6.91 -21.80 -6.32
C LYS A 343 -8.31 -21.79 -5.70
N TYR A 344 -8.86 -20.60 -5.47
CA TYR A 344 -10.11 -20.39 -4.73
C TYR A 344 -11.05 -19.49 -5.54
N PRO A 345 -12.36 -19.77 -5.56
CA PRO A 345 -13.31 -18.95 -6.28
C PRO A 345 -13.53 -17.62 -5.55
N LEU A 346 -13.72 -16.52 -6.31
CA LEU A 346 -14.20 -15.28 -5.73
C LEU A 346 -15.62 -15.47 -5.20
N SER A 347 -15.78 -15.24 -3.90
CA SER A 347 -17.07 -15.32 -3.20
C SER A 347 -17.45 -13.95 -2.65
N VAL A 348 -18.74 -13.70 -2.49
CA VAL A 348 -19.26 -12.50 -1.85
C VAL A 348 -19.86 -12.87 -0.50
N ARG A 349 -19.61 -12.02 0.50
CA ARG A 349 -20.23 -12.08 1.82
C ARG A 349 -20.61 -10.67 2.24
N THR A 350 -21.66 -10.56 3.01
CA THR A 350 -22.09 -9.31 3.62
C THR A 350 -21.13 -8.93 4.75
N LEU A 351 -21.09 -7.63 5.07
CA LEU A 351 -20.29 -7.14 6.19
C LEU A 351 -20.76 -7.76 7.53
N GLN A 352 -22.06 -8.02 7.66
CA GLN A 352 -22.66 -8.63 8.84
C GLN A 352 -22.15 -10.06 9.04
N GLU A 353 -22.03 -10.84 7.97
CA GLU A 353 -21.43 -12.18 8.04
C GLU A 353 -19.97 -12.12 8.49
N TYR A 354 -19.18 -11.20 7.93
CA TYR A 354 -17.81 -11.00 8.42
C TYR A 354 -17.79 -10.61 9.90
N HIS A 355 -18.69 -9.72 10.35
CA HIS A 355 -18.76 -9.29 11.74
C HIS A 355 -19.24 -10.39 12.72
N LEU A 356 -19.86 -11.46 12.22
CA LEU A 356 -20.18 -12.65 13.00
C LEU A 356 -19.02 -13.67 13.05
N GLY A 357 -17.96 -13.45 12.28
CA GLY A 357 -16.82 -14.35 12.14
C GLY A 357 -16.98 -15.30 10.95
N VAL A 358 -15.94 -15.37 10.11
CA VAL A 358 -15.85 -16.31 8.98
C VAL A 358 -14.49 -17.00 9.06
N PHE A 359 -14.47 -18.33 8.89
CA PHE A 359 -13.28 -19.14 9.12
C PHE A 359 -12.85 -19.88 7.85
N LYS A 360 -11.53 -20.06 7.65
CA LYS A 360 -10.96 -20.75 6.49
C LYS A 360 -11.45 -22.18 6.34
N SER A 361 -11.79 -22.85 7.45
CA SER A 361 -12.37 -24.20 7.46
C SER A 361 -13.70 -24.30 6.70
N GLU A 362 -14.35 -23.16 6.42
CA GLU A 362 -15.65 -23.10 5.76
C GLU A 362 -15.53 -22.98 4.22
N VAL A 363 -14.31 -22.91 3.67
CA VAL A 363 -14.05 -22.75 2.23
C VAL A 363 -13.41 -24.00 1.63
N SER A 364 -14.03 -24.53 0.59
CA SER A 364 -13.48 -25.61 -0.24
C SER A 364 -12.55 -25.04 -1.31
N GLU A 365 -11.42 -25.73 -1.58
CA GLU A 365 -10.57 -25.46 -2.76
C GLU A 365 -11.38 -25.70 -4.06
N ASN A 366 -11.00 -25.03 -5.15
CA ASN A 366 -11.52 -25.38 -6.47
C ASN A 366 -11.22 -26.87 -6.73
N GLY A 367 -12.27 -27.66 -6.98
CA GLY A 367 -12.19 -29.11 -7.22
C GLY A 367 -11.50 -29.47 -8.52
#